data_AF-A0A068UGB6-F1
#
_entry.id   AF-A0A068UGB6-F1
#
_cell.length_a   1.000
_cell.length_b   1.000
_cell.length_c   1.000
_cell.angle_alpha   90.00
_cell.angle_beta   90.00
_cell.angle_gamma   90.00
#
_symmetry.space_group_name_H-M   'P 1'
#
loop_
_entity.id
_entity.type
_entity.pdbx_description
1 polymer ?
#
loop_
_entity_poly.entity_id
_entity_poly.type
_entity_poly.pdbx_seq_one_letter_code
_entity_poly.pdbx_strand_id
1 'polypeptide(L)'
;MGIDLKAGGKVKKTKRTAPKSDDIYLKLLVKLYRFLERRTGSRFNAVLLKRLFMSKIDKPPLSLSRLVKFMEGKEDKIAVLVGTIC
;
A
#
# COMPACT_ATOMS: atom_id res chain seq x y z
N MET A 1 21.91 38.24 -2.49
CA MET A 1 20.45 38.20 -2.26
C MET A 1 20.12 36.84 -1.66
N GLY A 2 19.74 36.79 -0.38
CA GLY A 2 19.36 35.52 0.28
C GLY A 2 17.92 35.14 -0.10
N ILE A 3 17.72 33.87 -0.45
CA ILE A 3 16.38 33.35 -0.75
C ILE A 3 15.75 32.93 0.58
N ASP A 4 14.70 33.62 1.02
CA ASP A 4 13.94 33.18 2.19
C ASP A 4 13.09 31.97 1.82
N LEU A 5 13.51 30.79 2.30
CA LEU A 5 12.85 29.53 2.03
C LEU A 5 12.16 29.05 3.31
N LYS A 6 10.83 28.96 3.29
CA LYS A 6 10.04 28.37 4.37
C LYS A 6 10.59 26.98 4.73
N ALA A 7 11.03 26.81 5.98
CA ALA A 7 11.69 25.60 6.49
C ALA A 7 12.96 25.16 5.73
N GLY A 8 13.72 26.08 5.15
CA GLY A 8 15.00 25.80 4.49
C GLY A 8 14.89 25.00 3.19
N GLY A 9 13.72 24.97 2.57
CA GLY A 9 13.47 24.31 1.27
C GLY A 9 13.43 22.78 1.30
N LYS A 10 13.71 22.13 2.44
CA LYS A 10 13.74 20.67 2.57
C LYS A 10 12.39 20.13 3.07
N VAL A 11 11.71 19.36 2.23
CA VAL A 11 10.47 18.68 2.62
C VAL A 11 10.77 17.32 3.25
N LYS A 12 10.56 17.20 4.56
CA LYS A 12 10.70 15.91 5.27
C LYS A 12 9.55 14.97 4.90
N LYS A 13 9.88 13.79 4.37
CA LYS A 13 8.90 12.73 4.10
C LYS A 13 8.79 11.83 5.33
N THR A 14 7.66 11.89 6.04
CA THR A 14 7.39 11.06 7.23
C THR A 14 6.78 9.70 6.91
N LYS A 15 6.42 9.46 5.63
CA LYS A 15 5.83 8.19 5.17
C LYS A 15 6.88 7.12 4.92
N ARG A 16 6.52 5.85 5.17
CA ARG A 16 7.35 4.70 4.79
C ARG A 16 7.50 4.61 3.27
N THR A 17 8.74 4.45 2.82
CA THR A 17 9.12 4.33 1.40
C THR A 17 9.55 2.91 1.02
N ALA A 18 9.74 2.04 2.01
CA ALA A 18 10.15 0.64 1.86
C ALA A 18 9.54 -0.21 3.00
N PRO A 19 9.36 -1.53 2.80
CA PRO A 19 8.95 -2.42 3.87
C PRO A 19 10.06 -2.51 4.92
N LYS A 20 9.67 -2.56 6.22
CA LYS A 20 10.63 -2.75 7.33
C LYS A 20 11.05 -4.22 7.48
N SER A 21 10.23 -5.16 7.02
CA SER A 21 10.48 -6.59 7.16
C SER A 21 11.55 -7.08 6.18
N ASP A 22 12.38 -8.02 6.63
CA ASP A 22 13.41 -8.65 5.82
C ASP A 22 12.96 -9.86 5.00
N ASP A 23 11.68 -10.21 5.07
CA ASP A 23 11.06 -11.29 4.29
C ASP A 23 11.31 -11.10 2.78
N ILE A 24 11.92 -12.12 2.18
CA ILE A 24 12.32 -12.16 0.77
C ILE A 24 11.10 -12.13 -0.14
N TYR A 25 10.03 -12.84 0.20
CA TYR A 25 8.80 -12.89 -0.61
C TYR A 25 8.08 -11.55 -0.62
N LEU A 26 8.04 -10.88 0.55
CA LEU A 26 7.50 -9.53 0.63
C LEU A 26 8.31 -8.55 -0.22
N LYS A 27 9.65 -8.63 -0.16
CA LYS A 27 10.54 -7.78 -0.96
C LYS A 27 10.35 -8.00 -2.48
N LEU A 28 10.17 -9.25 -2.91
CA LEU A 28 9.88 -9.57 -4.32
C LEU A 28 8.53 -8.99 -4.77
N LEU A 29 7.49 -9.17 -3.95
CA LEU A 29 6.15 -8.65 -4.26
C LEU A 29 6.15 -7.11 -4.33
N VAL A 30 6.88 -6.44 -3.43
CA VAL A 30 7.10 -5.00 -3.49
C VAL A 30 7.82 -4.57 -4.76
N LYS A 31 8.85 -5.30 -5.21
CA LYS A 31 9.56 -4.99 -6.47
C LYS A 31 8.61 -5.04 -7.66
N LEU A 32 7.76 -6.06 -7.74
CA LEU A 32 6.75 -6.20 -8.79
C LEU A 32 5.77 -5.03 -8.79
N TYR A 33 5.13 -4.73 -7.66
CA TYR A 33 4.15 -3.63 -7.59
C TYR A 33 4.78 -2.25 -7.81
N ARG A 34 6.05 -2.06 -7.46
CA ARG A 34 6.80 -0.83 -7.75
C ARG A 34 7.15 -0.69 -9.23
N PHE A 35 7.32 -1.79 -9.95
CA PHE A 35 7.45 -1.79 -11.41
C PHE A 35 6.11 -1.46 -12.07
N LEU A 36 5.03 -2.13 -11.66
CA LEU A 36 3.68 -1.93 -12.19
C LEU A 36 3.15 -0.51 -11.94
N GLU A 37 3.34 0.04 -10.74
CA GLU A 37 2.90 1.40 -10.41
C GLU A 37 3.56 2.45 -11.31
N ARG A 38 4.88 2.31 -11.55
CA ARG A 38 5.64 3.23 -12.39
C ARG A 38 5.29 3.12 -13.88
N ARG A 39 5.00 1.91 -14.37
CA ARG A 39 4.74 1.66 -15.80
C ARG A 39 3.30 1.88 -16.20
N THR A 40 2.36 1.46 -15.36
CA THR A 40 0.93 1.53 -15.67
C THR A 40 0.30 2.84 -15.22
N GLY A 41 0.85 3.50 -14.19
CA GLY A 41 0.26 4.72 -13.61
C GLY A 41 -1.11 4.50 -12.95
N SER A 42 -1.54 3.25 -12.76
CA SER A 42 -2.83 2.94 -12.14
C SER A 42 -2.81 3.29 -10.64
N ARG A 43 -3.82 4.05 -10.21
CA ARG A 43 -4.03 4.42 -8.80
C ARG A 43 -4.18 3.18 -7.90
N PHE A 44 -4.71 2.07 -8.43
CA PHE A 44 -4.85 0.81 -7.70
C PHE A 44 -3.49 0.26 -7.25
N ASN A 45 -2.50 0.23 -8.15
CA ASN A 45 -1.15 -0.26 -7.85
C ASN A 45 -0.44 0.62 -6.82
N ALA A 46 -0.64 1.94 -6.88
CA ALA A 46 -0.11 2.88 -5.90
C ALA A 46 -0.69 2.64 -4.49
N VAL A 47 -2.00 2.33 -4.40
CA VAL A 47 -2.65 1.99 -3.13
C VAL A 47 -2.13 0.66 -2.58
N LEU A 48 -2.00 -0.37 -3.42
CA LEU A 48 -1.46 -1.67 -2.99
C LEU A 48 -0.02 -1.57 -2.50
N LEU A 49 0.86 -0.88 -3.24
CA LEU A 49 2.24 -0.66 -2.84
C LEU A 49 2.34 0.04 -1.48
N LYS A 50 1.50 1.06 -1.24
CA LYS A 50 1.42 1.76 0.05
C LYS A 50 1.00 0.82 1.18
N ARG A 51 -0.01 -0.04 0.95
CA ARG A 51 -0.50 -1.00 1.96
C ARG A 51 0.52 -2.09 2.29
N LEU A 52 1.34 -2.51 1.33
CA LEU A 52 2.41 -3.49 1.57
C LEU A 52 3.50 -2.96 2.53
N PHE A 53 3.72 -1.64 2.59
CA PHE A 53 4.69 -1.02 3.51
C PHE A 53 4.15 -0.79 4.93
N MET A 54 2.83 -0.94 5.12
CA MET A 54 2.18 -0.72 6.40
C MET A 54 2.59 -1.76 7.44
N SER A 55 2.52 -1.38 8.71
CA SER A 55 2.83 -2.29 9.82
C SER A 55 1.76 -3.38 9.95
N LYS A 56 2.01 -4.40 10.78
CA LYS A 56 1.01 -5.45 11.07
C LYS A 56 -0.24 -4.86 11.74
N ILE A 57 -0.09 -3.87 12.60
CA ILE A 57 -1.21 -3.21 13.31
C ILE A 57 -2.09 -2.45 12.33
N ASP A 58 -1.49 -1.79 11.33
CA ASP A 58 -2.21 -1.06 10.28
C ASP A 58 -2.88 -1.98 9.23
N LYS A 59 -2.70 -3.30 9.34
CA LYS A 59 -3.29 -4.33 8.47
C LYS A 59 -4.16 -5.26 9.32
N PRO A 60 -5.30 -4.77 9.84
CA PRO A 60 -6.18 -5.57 10.67
C PRO A 60 -6.72 -6.78 9.89
N PRO A 61 -6.93 -7.93 10.55
CA PRO A 61 -7.58 -9.06 9.93
C PRO A 61 -9.04 -8.73 9.57
N LEU A 62 -9.52 -9.27 8.45
CA LEU A 62 -10.91 -9.12 8.02
C LEU A 62 -11.63 -10.45 8.13
N SER A 63 -12.81 -10.46 8.74
CA SER A 63 -13.61 -11.69 8.82
C SER A 63 -14.23 -12.06 7.47
N LEU A 64 -14.38 -13.36 7.21
CA LEU A 64 -15.10 -13.86 6.02
C LEU A 64 -16.53 -13.30 5.93
N SER A 65 -17.26 -13.31 7.05
CA SER A 65 -18.63 -12.76 7.11
C SER A 65 -18.70 -11.29 6.69
N ARG A 66 -17.67 -10.49 7.00
CA ARG A 66 -17.60 -9.09 6.61
C ARG A 66 -17.19 -8.92 5.15
N LEU A 67 -16.33 -9.80 4.64
CA LEU A 67 -15.95 -9.83 3.23
C LEU A 67 -17.16 -10.14 2.34
N VAL A 68 -17.98 -11.14 2.70
CA VAL A 68 -19.21 -11.49 1.98
C VAL A 68 -20.15 -10.28 1.90
N LYS A 69 -20.39 -9.60 3.02
CA LYS A 69 -21.21 -8.37 3.05
C LYS A 69 -20.70 -7.26 2.14
N PHE A 70 -19.38 -7.12 1.97
CA PHE A 70 -18.82 -6.12 1.06
C PHE A 70 -18.94 -6.47 -0.43
N MET A 71 -19.12 -7.76 -0.72
CA MET A 71 -19.23 -8.33 -2.05
C MET A 71 -20.68 -8.53 -2.51
N GLU A 72 -21.67 -8.36 -1.63
CA GLU A 72 -23.08 -8.30 -2.00
C GLU A 72 -23.29 -7.28 -3.14
N GLY A 73 -23.95 -7.71 -4.22
CA GLY A 73 -24.20 -6.91 -5.42
C GLY A 73 -22.98 -6.67 -6.32
N LYS A 74 -21.85 -7.38 -6.12
CA LYS A 74 -20.61 -7.25 -6.91
C LYS A 74 -20.06 -8.60 -7.35
N GLU A 75 -20.92 -9.47 -7.85
CA GLU A 75 -20.58 -10.86 -8.19
C GLU A 75 -19.50 -10.96 -9.29
N ASP A 76 -19.46 -10.01 -10.23
CA ASP A 76 -18.49 -9.99 -11.32
C ASP A 76 -17.11 -9.42 -10.95
N LYS A 77 -16.92 -9.00 -9.68
CA LYS A 77 -15.70 -8.32 -9.24
C LYS A 77 -14.87 -9.21 -8.33
N ILE A 78 -13.56 -9.02 -8.36
CA ILE A 78 -12.62 -9.74 -7.50
C ILE A 78 -12.35 -8.92 -6.23
N ALA A 79 -12.56 -9.53 -5.07
CA ALA A 79 -12.17 -8.97 -3.78
C ALA A 79 -10.65 -9.06 -3.60
N VAL A 80 -9.98 -7.94 -3.35
CA VAL A 80 -8.54 -7.91 -3.06
C VAL A 80 -8.30 -7.33 -1.67
N LEU A 81 -7.66 -8.12 -0.80
CA LEU A 81 -7.28 -7.73 0.56
C LEU A 81 -5.75 -7.78 0.73
N VAL A 82 -5.19 -6.76 1.38
CA VAL A 82 -3.79 -6.77 1.83
C VAL A 82 -3.77 -6.93 3.35
N GLY A 83 -3.88 -8.17 3.80
CA GLY A 83 -4.01 -8.51 5.21
C GLY A 83 -4.43 -9.97 5.39
N THR A 84 -4.66 -10.37 6.63
CA THR A 84 -5.13 -11.72 6.97
C THR A 84 -6.65 -11.79 6.86
N ILE A 85 -7.16 -12.94 6.41
CA ILE A 85 -8.60 -13.26 6.44
C ILE A 85 -8.82 -14.23 7.61
N CYS A 86 -9.83 -13.97 8.44
CA CYS A 86 -10.18 -14.78 9.60
C CYS A 86 -11.63 -15.25 9.58
#